data_AF-A0A533TXN3-F1
#
_entry.id   AF-A0A533TXN3-F1
#
_cell.length_a   1.000
_cell.length_b   1.000
_cell.length_c   1.000
_cell.angle_alpha   90.00
_cell.angle_beta   90.00
_cell.angle_gamma   90.00
#
_symmetry.space_group_name_H-M   'P 1'
#
loop_
_entity.id
_entity.type
_entity.pdbx_description
1 polymer ?
#
loop_
_entity_poly.entity_id
_entity_poly.type
_entity_poly.pdbx_seq_one_letter_code
_entity_poly.pdbx_strand_id
1 'polypeptide(L)'
;MDYHSILRFIHIVSFAAWFGSVLSSLFLLKTMEPILSGKKGNNVMEYAALLQKYIKLETKVADVGVIGVIISGILLAAVYHGWTVWIFVKSGLLVLQIILTLGYIIRAIQPLNYPCSPSEYSRWYRLFAISLSMFALVLLTSFFLL
;
A
#
# COMPACT_ATOMS: atom_id res chain seq x y z
N MET A 1 -16.58 25.38 -6.31
CA MET A 1 -16.65 23.90 -6.37
C MET A 1 -17.75 23.46 -5.42
N ASP A 2 -18.59 22.51 -5.82
CA ASP A 2 -19.57 21.93 -4.91
C ASP A 2 -18.88 21.04 -3.85
N TYR A 3 -19.52 20.81 -2.71
CA TYR A 3 -18.95 20.03 -1.59
C TYR A 3 -18.72 18.55 -1.92
N HIS A 4 -19.61 17.93 -2.70
CA HIS A 4 -19.43 16.58 -3.23
C HIS A 4 -18.20 16.48 -4.14
N SER A 5 -17.96 17.47 -5.00
CA SER A 5 -16.76 17.54 -5.86
C SER A 5 -15.47 17.64 -5.04
N ILE A 6 -15.45 18.44 -3.96
CA ILE A 6 -14.30 18.55 -3.05
C ILE A 6 -14.06 17.20 -2.33
N LEU A 7 -15.12 16.59 -1.80
CA LEU A 7 -15.01 15.34 -1.05
C LEU A 7 -14.54 14.19 -1.95
N ARG A 8 -15.02 14.14 -3.19
CA ARG A 8 -14.55 13.20 -4.22
C ARG A 8 -13.08 13.45 -4.58
N PHE A 9 -12.66 14.71 -4.71
CA PHE A 9 -11.26 15.05 -4.95
C PHE A 9 -10.36 14.56 -3.82
N ILE A 10 -10.73 14.83 -2.55
CA ILE A 10 -10.01 14.32 -1.38
C ILE A 10 -9.92 12.79 -1.43
N HIS A 11 -11.02 12.11 -1.69
CA HIS A 11 -11.04 10.65 -1.77
C HIS A 11 -10.06 10.10 -2.83
N ILE A 12 -10.08 10.68 -4.03
CA ILE A 12 -9.19 10.28 -5.13
C ILE A 12 -7.73 10.57 -4.80
N VAL A 13 -7.42 11.73 -4.24
CA VAL A 13 -6.05 12.11 -3.87
C VAL A 13 -5.52 11.23 -2.76
N SER A 14 -6.33 10.95 -1.73
CA SER A 14 -5.95 10.02 -0.65
C SER A 14 -5.69 8.61 -1.18
N PHE A 15 -6.53 8.14 -2.11
CA PHE A 15 -6.34 6.85 -2.77
C PHE A 15 -5.06 6.82 -3.61
N ALA A 16 -4.79 7.87 -4.38
CA ALA A 16 -3.58 8.01 -5.17
C ALA A 16 -2.32 8.10 -4.29
N ALA A 17 -2.39 8.79 -3.15
CA ALA A 17 -1.28 8.89 -2.20
C ALA A 17 -0.95 7.52 -1.58
N TRP A 18 -1.98 6.78 -1.14
CA TRP A 18 -1.81 5.43 -0.63
C TRP A 18 -1.20 4.49 -1.67
N PHE A 19 -1.75 4.45 -2.88
CA PHE A 19 -1.26 3.54 -3.91
C PHE A 19 0.11 3.95 -4.48
N GLY A 20 0.32 5.26 -4.63
CA GLY A 20 1.58 5.82 -5.11
C GLY A 20 2.75 5.51 -4.18
N SER A 21 2.52 5.45 -2.86
CA SER A 21 3.55 5.07 -1.88
C SER A 21 4.01 3.62 -2.06
N VAL A 22 3.06 2.71 -2.31
CA VAL A 22 3.32 1.29 -2.59
C VAL A 22 4.14 1.14 -3.88
N LEU A 23 3.77 1.84 -4.95
CA LEU A 23 4.53 1.79 -6.21
C LEU A 23 5.94 2.37 -6.07
N SER A 24 6.07 3.51 -5.38
CA SER A 24 7.38 4.12 -5.10
C SER A 24 8.31 3.14 -4.36
N SER A 25 7.76 2.40 -3.39
CA SER A 25 8.50 1.41 -2.62
C SER A 25 9.05 0.28 -3.47
N LEU A 26 8.27 -0.19 -4.47
CA LEU A 26 8.70 -1.24 -5.38
C LEU A 26 9.96 -0.82 -6.16
N PHE A 27 10.00 0.41 -6.68
CA PHE A 27 11.16 0.93 -7.42
C PHE A 27 12.38 1.10 -6.53
N LEU A 28 12.20 1.62 -5.32
CA LEU A 28 13.29 1.77 -4.37
C LEU A 28 13.87 0.41 -4.00
N LEU A 29 13.04 -0.56 -3.64
CA LEU A 29 13.47 -1.92 -3.30
C LEU A 29 14.18 -2.56 -4.48
N LYS A 30 13.64 -2.46 -5.70
CA LYS A 30 14.33 -3.00 -6.88
C LYS A 30 15.73 -2.41 -7.08
N THR A 31 15.90 -1.13 -6.77
CA THR A 31 17.19 -0.43 -6.87
C THR A 31 18.17 -0.88 -5.78
N MET A 32 17.67 -1.17 -4.57
CA MET A 32 18.50 -1.58 -3.42
C MET A 32 18.82 -3.08 -3.38
N GLU A 33 18.07 -3.93 -4.11
CA GLU A 33 18.26 -5.39 -4.20
C GLU A 33 19.72 -5.83 -4.32
N PRO A 34 20.53 -5.38 -5.30
CA PRO A 34 21.89 -5.89 -5.49
C PRO A 34 22.83 -5.57 -4.32
N ILE A 35 22.55 -4.51 -3.55
CA ILE A 35 23.37 -4.09 -2.41
C ILE A 35 22.93 -4.87 -1.17
N LEU A 36 21.61 -4.91 -0.92
CA LEU A 36 21.02 -5.60 0.22
C LEU A 36 21.11 -7.13 0.12
N SER A 37 21.33 -7.67 -1.08
CA SER A 37 21.54 -9.10 -1.31
C SER A 37 23.02 -9.52 -1.27
N GLY A 38 23.93 -8.66 -0.82
CA GLY A 38 25.36 -8.95 -0.69
C GLY A 38 26.14 -9.07 -2.02
N LYS A 39 25.53 -8.75 -3.17
CA LYS A 39 26.21 -8.84 -4.49
C LYS A 39 27.14 -7.66 -4.76
N LYS A 40 26.88 -6.50 -4.17
CA LYS A 40 27.67 -5.26 -4.33
C LYS A 40 27.77 -4.49 -3.02
N GLY A 41 28.88 -4.65 -2.29
CA GLY A 41 29.46 -3.52 -1.56
C GLY A 41 29.60 -3.61 -0.05
N ASN A 42 30.54 -2.80 0.45
CA ASN A 42 30.99 -2.68 1.83
C ASN A 42 30.02 -1.86 2.73
N ASN A 43 28.87 -1.42 2.19
CA ASN A 43 27.95 -0.45 2.86
C ASN A 43 26.54 -1.03 3.11
N VAL A 44 26.39 -2.35 3.20
CA VAL A 44 25.08 -3.01 3.39
C VAL A 44 24.31 -2.46 4.59
N MET A 45 24.99 -2.17 5.69
CA MET A 45 24.38 -1.64 6.91
C MET A 45 23.76 -0.25 6.71
N GLU A 46 24.40 0.63 5.94
CA GLU A 46 23.88 1.97 5.64
C GLU A 46 22.60 1.87 4.79
N TYR A 47 22.61 0.99 3.77
CA TYR A 47 21.45 0.76 2.93
C TYR A 47 20.30 0.11 3.70
N ALA A 48 20.59 -0.82 4.62
CA ALA A 48 19.58 -1.40 5.48
C ALA A 48 18.95 -0.34 6.40
N ALA A 49 19.76 0.57 6.97
CA ALA A 49 19.27 1.69 7.77
C ALA A 49 18.44 2.68 6.94
N LEU A 50 18.86 2.98 5.71
CA LEU A 50 18.11 3.80 4.77
C LEU A 50 16.75 3.17 4.45
N LEU A 51 16.72 1.87 4.18
CA LEU A 51 15.48 1.14 3.89
C LEU A 51 14.53 1.19 5.09
N GLN A 52 15.01 0.98 6.31
CA GLN A 52 14.19 1.09 7.51
C GLN A 52 13.62 2.51 7.70
N LYS A 53 14.42 3.55 7.47
CA LYS A 53 13.94 4.95 7.52
C LYS A 53 12.88 5.22 6.46
N TYR A 54 13.13 4.74 5.23
CA TYR A 54 12.18 4.88 4.14
C TYR A 54 10.85 4.18 4.45
N ILE A 55 10.88 2.92 4.89
CA ILE A 55 9.66 2.17 5.24
C ILE A 55 8.86 2.91 6.32
N LYS A 56 9.51 3.44 7.37
CA LYS A 56 8.80 4.22 8.39
C LYS A 56 8.11 5.45 7.83
N LEU A 57 8.77 6.17 6.93
CA LEU A 57 8.20 7.35 6.27
C LEU A 57 7.06 6.96 5.33
N GLU A 58 7.27 5.92 4.54
CA GLU A 58 6.30 5.40 3.58
C GLU A 58 5.04 4.89 4.29
N THR A 59 5.19 4.12 5.37
CA THR A 59 4.05 3.63 6.17
C THR A 59 3.23 4.80 6.70
N LYS A 60 3.87 5.89 7.15
CA LYS A 60 3.15 7.08 7.59
C LYS A 60 2.34 7.73 6.46
N VAL A 61 2.90 7.82 5.25
CA VAL A 61 2.19 8.36 4.07
C VAL A 61 1.05 7.44 3.66
N ALA A 62 1.30 6.13 3.63
CA ALA A 62 0.30 5.10 3.33
C ALA A 62 -0.85 5.15 4.33
N ASP A 63 -0.57 5.22 5.63
CA ASP A 63 -1.57 5.30 6.71
C ASP A 63 -2.45 6.53 6.56
N VAL A 64 -1.85 7.70 6.32
CA VAL A 64 -2.60 8.95 6.10
C VAL A 64 -3.48 8.83 4.84
N GLY A 65 -2.95 8.23 3.77
CA GLY A 65 -3.70 7.94 2.55
C GLY A 65 -4.90 7.02 2.80
N VAL A 66 -4.68 5.90 3.49
CA VAL A 66 -5.73 4.92 3.86
C VAL A 66 -6.81 5.58 4.72
N ILE A 67 -6.42 6.29 5.78
CA ILE A 67 -7.36 6.98 6.66
C ILE A 67 -8.18 8.01 5.86
N GLY A 68 -7.52 8.76 4.97
CA GLY A 68 -8.18 9.70 4.07
C GLY A 68 -9.22 9.01 3.18
N VAL A 69 -8.88 7.88 2.56
CA VAL A 69 -9.81 7.07 1.73
C VAL A 69 -11.01 6.61 2.56
N ILE A 70 -10.77 6.09 3.77
CA ILE A 70 -11.84 5.58 4.64
C ILE A 70 -12.78 6.71 5.05
N ILE A 71 -12.27 7.81 5.60
CA ILE A 71 -13.09 8.91 6.11
C ILE A 71 -13.89 9.55 4.97
N SER A 72 -13.22 9.87 3.85
CA SER A 72 -13.90 10.48 2.70
C SER A 72 -14.91 9.52 2.05
N GLY A 73 -14.61 8.21 2.01
CA GLY A 73 -15.54 7.19 1.50
C GLY A 73 -16.80 7.06 2.37
N ILE A 74 -16.64 7.05 3.69
CA ILE A 74 -17.77 7.05 4.65
C ILE A 74 -18.63 8.30 4.47
N LEU A 75 -18.00 9.48 4.38
CA LEU A 75 -18.74 10.74 4.18
C LEU A 75 -19.49 10.76 2.84
N LEU A 76 -18.87 10.26 1.76
CA LEU A 76 -19.52 10.13 0.45
C LEU A 76 -20.72 9.18 0.50
N ALA A 77 -20.58 8.04 1.17
CA ALA A 77 -21.68 7.10 1.37
C ALA A 77 -22.81 7.72 2.22
N ALA A 78 -22.48 8.36 3.33
CA ALA A 78 -23.46 8.92 4.25
C ALA A 78 -24.26 10.09 3.66
N VAL A 79 -23.61 10.96 2.88
CA VAL A 79 -24.21 12.24 2.44
C VAL A 79 -24.75 12.17 1.01
N TYR A 80 -24.16 11.35 0.13
CA TYR A 80 -24.44 11.43 -1.32
C TYR A 80 -24.87 10.11 -1.97
N HIS A 81 -24.27 8.98 -1.61
CA HIS A 81 -24.50 7.71 -2.32
C HIS A 81 -25.41 6.71 -1.58
N GLY A 82 -25.68 6.92 -0.29
CA GLY A 82 -26.40 5.98 0.57
C GLY A 82 -25.56 4.74 0.92
N TRP A 83 -26.06 3.89 1.82
CA TRP A 83 -25.40 2.63 2.20
C TRP A 83 -25.94 1.46 1.39
N THR A 84 -25.34 1.19 0.24
CA THR A 84 -25.72 0.06 -0.63
C THR A 84 -24.90 -1.19 -0.30
N VAL A 85 -25.39 -2.37 -0.71
CA VAL A 85 -24.65 -3.64 -0.58
C VAL A 85 -23.24 -3.53 -1.20
N TRP A 86 -23.10 -2.81 -2.31
CA TRP A 86 -21.81 -2.59 -2.96
C TRP A 86 -20.81 -1.79 -2.12
N ILE A 87 -21.28 -0.86 -1.30
CA ILE A 87 -20.40 -0.12 -0.38
C ILE A 87 -19.85 -1.05 0.71
N PHE A 88 -20.67 -1.99 1.20
CA PHE A 88 -20.20 -3.02 2.13
C PHE A 88 -19.17 -3.95 1.47
N VAL A 89 -19.40 -4.39 0.23
CA VAL A 89 -18.43 -5.19 -0.54
C VAL A 89 -17.10 -4.46 -0.68
N LYS A 90 -17.11 -3.19 -1.12
CA LYS A 90 -15.90 -2.38 -1.30
C LYS A 90 -15.17 -2.15 0.03
N SER A 91 -15.91 -1.89 1.10
CA SER A 91 -15.35 -1.71 2.45
C SER A 91 -14.70 -3.02 2.95
N GLY A 92 -15.36 -4.16 2.71
CA GLY A 92 -14.80 -5.47 3.03
C GLY A 92 -13.51 -5.77 2.28
N LEU A 93 -13.44 -5.45 0.98
CA LEU A 93 -12.22 -5.59 0.18
C LEU A 93 -11.08 -4.71 0.70
N LEU A 94 -11.38 -3.48 1.12
CA LEU A 94 -10.39 -2.57 1.69
C LEU A 94 -9.84 -3.13 3.02
N VAL A 95 -10.72 -3.60 3.91
CA VAL A 95 -10.31 -4.24 5.17
C VAL A 95 -9.47 -5.49 4.90
N LEU A 96 -9.90 -6.33 3.95
CA LEU A 96 -9.17 -7.53 3.56
C LEU A 96 -7.78 -7.19 3.03
N GLN A 97 -7.64 -6.14 2.22
CA GLN A 97 -6.35 -5.69 1.72
C GLN A 97 -5.42 -5.26 2.84
N ILE A 98 -5.92 -4.50 3.82
CA ILE A 98 -5.14 -4.06 4.98
C ILE A 98 -4.66 -5.29 5.79
N ILE A 99 -5.56 -6.23 6.08
CA ILE A 99 -5.24 -7.44 6.86
C ILE A 99 -4.19 -8.29 6.15
N LEU A 100 -4.37 -8.56 4.85
CA LEU A 100 -3.42 -9.38 4.07
C LEU A 100 -2.05 -8.71 3.98
N THR A 101 -2.01 -7.39 3.75
CA THR A 101 -0.76 -6.64 3.62
C THR A 101 0.00 -6.59 4.95
N LEU A 102 -0.67 -6.18 6.04
CA LEU A 102 -0.05 -6.11 7.37
C LEU A 102 0.35 -7.50 7.89
N GLY A 103 -0.52 -8.50 7.72
CA GLY A 103 -0.23 -9.88 8.10
C GLY A 103 0.98 -10.45 7.38
N TYR A 104 1.14 -10.14 6.09
CA TYR A 104 2.33 -10.53 5.33
C TYR A 104 3.58 -9.79 5.80
N ILE A 105 3.49 -8.49 6.07
CA ILE A 105 4.62 -7.70 6.58
C ILE A 105 5.16 -8.29 7.89
N ILE A 106 4.27 -8.54 8.86
CA ILE A 106 4.65 -9.08 10.17
C ILE A 106 5.30 -10.46 10.02
N ARG A 107 4.72 -11.32 9.18
CA ARG A 107 5.17 -12.72 9.06
C ARG A 107 6.41 -12.91 8.20
N ALA A 108 6.55 -12.15 7.11
CA ALA A 108 7.52 -12.45 6.06
C ALA A 108 8.59 -11.37 5.86
N ILE A 109 8.29 -10.12 6.19
CA ILE A 109 9.17 -8.96 5.95
C ILE A 109 9.91 -8.53 7.20
N GLN A 110 9.22 -8.35 8.33
CA GLN A 110 9.86 -7.96 9.60
C GLN A 110 11.00 -8.91 10.04
N PRO A 111 10.93 -10.24 9.81
CA PRO A 111 12.02 -11.15 10.17
C PRO A 111 13.25 -11.10 9.23
N LEU A 112 13.23 -10.29 8.17
CA LEU A 112 14.36 -10.19 7.24
C LEU A 112 15.53 -9.46 7.90
N ASN A 113 16.70 -10.10 7.90
CA ASN A 113 17.97 -9.50 8.28
C ASN A 113 18.82 -9.27 7.04
N TYR A 114 19.48 -8.12 6.96
CA TYR A 114 20.34 -7.77 5.83
C TYR A 114 21.83 -7.93 6.19
N PRO A 115 22.69 -8.40 5.26
CA PRO A 115 22.34 -8.85 3.91
C PRO A 115 21.49 -10.14 3.93
N CYS A 116 20.50 -10.22 3.04
CA CYS A 116 19.69 -11.43 2.87
C CYS A 116 19.98 -12.09 1.52
N SER A 117 19.65 -13.36 1.38
CA SER A 117 19.75 -14.02 0.07
C SER A 117 18.74 -13.43 -0.93
N PRO A 118 18.98 -13.50 -2.25
CA PRO A 118 18.00 -13.06 -3.26
C PRO A 118 16.64 -13.77 -3.14
N SER A 119 16.64 -15.04 -2.70
CA SER A 119 15.41 -15.80 -2.45
C SER A 119 14.61 -15.24 -1.27
N GLU A 120 15.28 -14.80 -0.20
CA GLU A 120 14.64 -14.10 0.92
C GLU A 120 14.16 -12.70 0.53
N TYR A 121 14.95 -11.99 -0.28
CA TYR A 121 14.58 -10.67 -0.81
C TYR A 121 13.29 -10.73 -1.64
N SER A 122 13.03 -11.86 -2.32
CA SER A 122 11.81 -12.06 -3.11
C SER A 122 10.50 -11.92 -2.33
N ARG A 123 10.54 -12.00 -1.00
CA ARG A 123 9.37 -11.74 -0.13
C ARG A 123 8.83 -10.32 -0.30
N TRP A 124 9.69 -9.33 -0.55
CA TRP A 124 9.25 -7.97 -0.89
C TRP A 124 8.39 -7.95 -2.16
N TYR A 125 8.82 -8.64 -3.22
CA TYR A 125 8.05 -8.72 -4.46
C TYR A 125 6.71 -9.43 -4.28
N ARG A 126 6.65 -10.43 -3.40
CA ARG A 126 5.39 -11.10 -3.03
C ARG A 126 4.44 -10.16 -2.28
N LEU A 127 4.95 -9.32 -1.37
CA LEU A 127 4.15 -8.29 -0.72
C LEU A 127 3.51 -7.36 -1.77
N PHE A 128 4.31 -6.85 -2.72
CA PHE A 128 3.78 -6.00 -3.79
C PHE A 128 2.78 -6.73 -4.68
N ALA A 129 3.03 -7.99 -5.00
CA ALA A 129 2.07 -8.78 -5.79
C ALA A 129 0.72 -8.90 -5.07
N ILE A 130 0.71 -9.11 -3.74
CA ILE A 130 -0.52 -9.14 -2.93
C ILE A 130 -1.21 -7.77 -2.98
N SER A 131 -0.48 -6.68 -2.70
CA SER A 131 -1.05 -5.33 -2.68
C SER A 131 -1.57 -4.88 -4.05
N LEU A 132 -0.85 -5.17 -5.14
CA LEU A 132 -1.25 -4.85 -6.51
C LEU A 132 -2.43 -5.69 -6.98
N SER A 133 -2.49 -6.97 -6.62
CA SER A 133 -3.62 -7.85 -6.98
C SER A 133 -4.90 -7.40 -6.27
N MET A 134 -4.81 -7.09 -4.97
CA MET A 134 -5.94 -6.55 -4.21
C MET A 134 -6.37 -5.19 -4.74
N PHE A 135 -5.43 -4.34 -5.15
CA PHE A 135 -5.74 -3.07 -5.81
C PHE A 135 -6.48 -3.27 -7.13
N ALA A 136 -6.00 -4.18 -7.99
CA ALA A 136 -6.68 -4.50 -9.24
C ALA A 136 -8.10 -5.02 -8.99
N LEU A 137 -8.31 -5.83 -7.95
CA LEU A 137 -9.62 -6.29 -7.52
C LEU A 137 -10.53 -5.13 -7.06
N VAL A 138 -10.02 -4.19 -6.27
CA VAL A 138 -10.76 -2.99 -5.83
C VAL A 138 -11.13 -2.11 -7.03
N LEU A 139 -10.23 -1.92 -7.99
CA LEU A 139 -10.54 -1.19 -9.22
C LEU A 139 -11.61 -1.91 -10.04
N LEU A 140 -11.46 -3.23 -10.23
CA LEU A 140 -12.40 -4.01 -11.02
C LEU A 140 -13.82 -3.93 -10.42
N THR A 141 -13.93 -4.11 -9.11
CA THR A 141 -15.22 -3.99 -8.41
C THR A 141 -15.75 -2.56 -8.34
N SER A 142 -14.88 -1.55 -8.38
CA SER A 142 -15.31 -0.15 -8.34
C SER A 142 -15.80 0.37 -9.68
N PHE A 143 -15.20 -0.07 -10.79
CA PHE A 143 -15.51 0.43 -12.13
C PHE A 143 -16.42 -0.48 -12.97
N PHE A 144 -16.39 -1.81 -12.76
CA PHE A 144 -17.09 -2.77 -13.64
C PHE A 144 -18.28 -3.48 -12.98
N LEU A 145 -18.45 -3.39 -11.66
CA LEU A 145 -19.58 -3.98 -10.92
C LEU A 145 -20.56 -2.93 -10.40
N LEU A 146 -20.90 -1.97 -11.27
CA LEU A 146 -21.88 -0.90 -11.03
C LEU A 146 -23.30 -1.46 -10.89
#